data_AF-A0A1Y6K853-F1
#
_entry.id   AF-A0A1Y6K853-F1
#
_cell.length_a   1.000
_cell.length_b   1.000
_cell.length_c   1.000
_cell.angle_alpha   90.00
_cell.angle_beta   90.00
_cell.angle_gamma   90.00
#
_symmetry.space_group_name_H-M   'P 1'
#
loop_
_entity.id
_entity.type
_entity.pdbx_description
1 polymer ?
#
loop_
_entity_poly.entity_id
_entity_poly.type
_entity_poly.pdbx_seq_one_letter_code
_entity_poly.pdbx_strand_id
1 'polypeptide(L)'
;MALTMRAALMGTLELTGRSALRRRLKAIMVALLMAPALLFAPPGAQADGRIGFRVGEVDGTPVARVDVLLKTKTYPGMLRCLDQSVALYIIDRDGAIPSPLRSLKDRPAELQDTKQRTLKASATYVPGKTEKDGVMLFKVEDLKASSFAGTGLMLWDLAPPDSADLNATADKIIWADTVTAFTFVIRADNGEQVLPAVLKSCGVS
;
A
#
# COMPACT_ATOMS: atom_id res chain seq x y z
N MET A 1 -55.14 21.35 55.73
CA MET A 1 -54.16 20.30 56.11
C MET A 1 -53.05 20.31 55.08
N ALA A 2 -51.84 20.68 55.51
CA ALA A 2 -50.66 20.81 54.68
C ALA A 2 -49.88 19.49 54.66
N LEU A 3 -49.44 19.06 53.48
CA LEU A 3 -48.33 18.13 53.34
C LEU A 3 -47.46 18.59 52.16
N THR A 4 -46.37 19.24 52.54
CA THR A 4 -45.23 19.60 51.71
C THR A 4 -44.38 18.37 51.43
N MET A 5 -44.09 18.12 50.15
CA MET A 5 -43.02 17.20 49.75
C MET A 5 -42.07 17.93 48.80
N ARG A 6 -40.83 18.13 49.26
CA ARG A 6 -39.66 18.61 48.51
C ARG A 6 -38.94 17.40 47.91
N ALA A 7 -38.59 17.47 46.63
CA ALA A 7 -37.46 16.81 45.97
C ALA A 7 -37.55 17.18 44.47
N ALA A 8 -36.50 17.40 43.69
CA ALA A 8 -35.07 17.61 43.90
C ALA A 8 -34.55 18.25 42.60
N LEU A 9 -33.52 19.09 42.72
CA LEU A 9 -32.72 19.61 41.60
C LEU A 9 -31.99 18.47 40.86
N MET A 10 -31.97 18.52 39.53
CA MET A 10 -30.86 18.14 38.63
C MET A 10 -31.31 18.59 37.23
N GLY A 11 -30.76 19.62 36.61
CA GLY A 11 -29.34 19.75 36.27
C GLY A 11 -29.09 19.15 34.88
N THR A 12 -29.72 19.69 33.84
CA THR A 12 -29.44 19.30 32.45
C THR A 12 -28.10 19.91 32.03
N LEU A 13 -27.06 19.08 32.11
CA LEU A 13 -25.74 19.36 31.57
C LEU A 13 -25.71 19.18 30.05
N GLU A 14 -24.99 20.10 29.44
CA GLU A 14 -24.74 20.28 28.01
C GLU A 14 -24.27 19.01 27.28
N LEU A 15 -24.81 18.80 26.08
CA LEU A 15 -24.28 17.84 25.10
C LEU A 15 -24.01 18.57 23.76
N THR A 16 -23.32 19.71 23.84
CA THR A 16 -22.69 20.39 22.71
C THR A 16 -21.26 19.86 22.55
N GLY A 17 -21.08 18.75 21.83
CA GLY A 17 -19.71 18.23 21.68
C GLY A 17 -19.50 16.96 20.87
N ARG A 18 -20.24 16.70 19.79
CA ARG A 18 -19.97 15.53 18.92
C ARG A 18 -20.07 15.77 17.41
N SER A 19 -20.21 17.01 16.96
CA SER A 19 -20.41 17.32 15.53
C SER A 19 -19.14 17.75 14.77
N ALA A 20 -18.02 18.03 15.45
CA ALA A 20 -16.81 18.51 14.79
C ALA A 20 -15.92 17.40 14.19
N LEU A 21 -15.97 16.17 14.71
CA LEU A 21 -15.08 15.09 14.26
C LEU A 21 -15.55 14.42 12.95
N ARG A 22 -16.85 14.45 12.63
CA ARG A 22 -17.39 13.85 11.40
C ARG A 22 -17.24 14.71 10.14
N ARG A 23 -16.94 16.00 10.27
CA ARG A 23 -16.76 16.89 9.10
C ARG A 23 -15.36 16.81 8.47
N ARG A 24 -14.33 16.40 9.21
CA ARG A 24 -12.97 16.26 8.66
C ARG A 24 -12.76 15.01 7.80
N LEU A 25 -13.55 13.95 8.00
CA LEU A 25 -13.50 12.74 7.15
C LEU A 25 -14.21 12.89 5.80
N LYS A 26 -15.17 13.82 5.66
CA LYS A 26 -15.85 14.07 4.37
C LYS A 26 -15.02 14.88 3.39
N ALA A 27 -14.08 15.69 3.86
CA ALA A 27 -13.23 16.51 2.99
C ALA A 27 -12.16 15.69 2.24
N ILE A 28 -11.84 14.49 2.71
CA ILE A 28 -10.87 13.58 2.05
C ILE A 28 -11.50 12.86 0.84
N MET A 29 -12.83 12.75 0.76
CA MET A 29 -13.50 11.95 -0.28
C MET A 29 -13.92 12.70 -1.55
N VAL A 30 -13.73 14.03 -1.64
CA VAL A 30 -14.23 14.82 -2.80
C VAL A 30 -13.12 15.41 -3.67
N ALA A 31 -11.87 15.48 -3.20
CA ALA A 31 -10.75 15.99 -4.02
C ALA A 31 -10.23 15.00 -5.07
N LEU A 32 -10.68 13.73 -5.06
CA LEU A 32 -10.16 12.69 -5.97
C LEU A 32 -10.91 12.53 -7.31
N LEU A 33 -11.95 13.33 -7.58
CA LEU A 33 -12.84 13.12 -8.74
C LEU A 33 -12.77 14.20 -9.83
N MET A 34 -11.85 15.17 -9.73
CA MET A 34 -11.66 16.20 -10.75
C MET A 34 -10.15 16.45 -10.99
N ALA A 35 -9.37 15.40 -11.20
CA ALA A 35 -8.10 15.56 -11.89
C ALA A 35 -8.41 15.47 -13.40
N PRO A 36 -8.20 16.55 -14.17
CA PRO A 36 -8.36 16.48 -15.61
C PRO A 36 -7.43 15.39 -16.14
N ALA A 37 -7.89 14.72 -17.21
CA ALA A 37 -7.13 13.76 -17.99
C ALA A 37 -5.82 14.36 -18.50
N LEU A 38 -4.82 14.48 -17.63
CA LEU A 38 -3.43 14.70 -17.97
C LEU A 38 -2.91 13.36 -18.48
N LEU A 39 -3.14 13.16 -19.77
CA LEU A 39 -2.25 12.46 -20.70
C LEU A 39 -1.45 11.34 -20.03
N PHE A 40 -2.10 10.20 -19.84
CA PHE A 40 -1.43 8.93 -19.63
C PHE A 40 -0.64 8.60 -20.91
N ALA A 41 0.54 9.18 -21.06
CA ALA A 41 1.52 8.61 -21.97
C ALA A 41 1.89 7.22 -21.41
N PRO A 42 1.70 6.13 -22.17
CA PRO A 42 2.15 4.82 -21.73
C PRO A 42 3.67 4.90 -21.54
N PRO A 43 4.21 4.57 -20.35
CA PRO A 43 5.63 4.40 -20.19
C PRO A 43 6.03 3.18 -21.03
N GLY A 44 6.89 3.39 -22.03
CA GLY A 44 7.50 2.30 -22.77
C GLY A 44 8.34 1.49 -21.80
N ALA A 45 7.89 0.28 -21.46
CA ALA A 45 8.79 -0.74 -20.97
C ALA A 45 9.92 -0.85 -22.00
N GLN A 46 11.15 -0.57 -21.59
CA GLN A 46 12.29 -0.82 -22.46
C GLN A 46 12.34 -2.32 -22.75
N ALA A 47 12.84 -2.72 -23.92
CA ALA A 47 12.81 -4.11 -24.38
C ALA A 47 13.54 -5.10 -23.44
N ASP A 48 14.30 -4.59 -22.47
CA ASP A 48 15.01 -5.33 -21.43
C ASP A 48 14.25 -5.43 -20.08
N GLY A 49 13.01 -4.95 -20.02
CA GLY A 49 12.15 -5.02 -18.83
C GLY A 49 12.47 -3.96 -17.77
N ARG A 50 13.25 -2.93 -18.10
CA ARG A 50 13.53 -1.82 -17.18
C ARG A 50 12.41 -0.79 -17.16
N ILE A 51 12.17 -0.24 -15.98
CA ILE A 51 11.08 0.68 -15.64
C ILE A 51 11.66 1.90 -14.94
N GLY A 52 11.10 3.08 -15.15
CA GLY A 52 11.57 4.31 -14.51
C GLY A 52 10.66 4.75 -13.37
N PHE A 53 11.25 5.33 -12.33
CA PHE A 53 10.46 6.11 -11.37
C PHE A 53 10.07 7.45 -11.96
N ARG A 54 8.84 7.88 -11.67
CA ARG A 54 8.32 9.22 -11.96
C ARG A 54 7.88 9.87 -10.66
N VAL A 55 8.42 11.04 -10.35
CA VAL A 55 7.96 11.79 -9.17
C VAL A 55 6.58 12.37 -9.46
N GLY A 56 5.69 12.26 -8.50
CA GLY A 56 4.43 12.96 -8.47
C GLY A 56 4.07 13.35 -7.05
N GLU A 57 2.82 13.74 -6.88
CA GLU A 57 2.29 14.15 -5.59
C GLU A 57 0.91 13.52 -5.37
N VAL A 58 0.62 13.14 -4.12
CA VAL A 58 -0.70 12.66 -3.68
C VAL A 58 -0.97 13.30 -2.31
N ASP A 59 -2.04 14.09 -2.22
CA ASP A 59 -2.44 14.81 -1.01
C ASP A 59 -1.30 15.66 -0.40
N GLY A 60 -0.57 16.44 -1.21
CA GLY A 60 0.54 17.25 -0.69
C GLY A 60 1.84 16.46 -0.46
N THR A 61 1.82 15.13 -0.60
CA THR A 61 2.96 14.25 -0.27
C THR A 61 3.67 13.80 -1.54
N PRO A 62 5.00 13.93 -1.63
CA PRO A 62 5.75 13.41 -2.77
C PRO A 62 5.64 11.89 -2.83
N VAL A 63 5.47 11.36 -4.04
CA VAL A 63 5.40 9.92 -4.31
C VAL A 63 6.26 9.57 -5.52
N ALA A 64 6.81 8.36 -5.54
CA ALA A 64 7.45 7.82 -6.75
C ALA A 64 6.52 6.80 -7.40
N ARG A 65 5.99 7.12 -8.58
CA ARG A 65 5.20 6.20 -9.39
C ARG A 65 6.14 5.28 -10.16
N VAL A 66 5.76 4.01 -10.26
CA VAL A 66 6.57 2.97 -10.89
C VAL A 66 5.67 1.95 -11.56
N ASP A 67 6.15 1.33 -12.61
CA ASP A 67 5.41 0.29 -13.33
C ASP A 67 5.95 -1.08 -12.89
N VAL A 68 5.19 -1.85 -12.13
CA VAL A 68 5.64 -3.11 -11.54
C VAL A 68 5.43 -4.25 -12.52
N LEU A 69 6.50 -4.98 -12.86
CA LEU A 69 6.39 -6.16 -13.70
C LEU A 69 6.01 -7.38 -12.84
N LEU A 70 4.86 -7.96 -13.17
CA LEU A 70 4.35 -9.18 -12.56
C LEU A 70 4.11 -10.20 -13.69
N LYS A 71 4.96 -11.23 -13.76
CA LYS A 71 5.05 -12.16 -14.90
C LYS A 71 5.28 -11.40 -16.21
N THR A 72 4.30 -11.42 -17.11
CA THR A 72 4.33 -10.78 -18.45
C THR A 72 3.46 -9.53 -18.52
N LYS A 73 2.95 -9.06 -17.38
CA LYS A 73 2.05 -7.91 -17.30
C LYS A 73 2.62 -6.83 -16.41
N THR A 74 2.37 -5.59 -16.81
CA THR A 74 2.82 -4.40 -16.10
C THR A 74 1.66 -3.79 -15.33
N TYR A 75 1.88 -3.49 -14.05
CA TYR A 75 0.87 -2.94 -13.16
C TYR A 75 1.34 -1.60 -12.60
N PRO A 76 0.46 -0.60 -12.46
CA PRO A 76 0.85 0.64 -11.85
C PRO A 76 1.10 0.42 -10.36
N GLY A 77 2.24 0.94 -9.90
CA GLY A 77 2.64 0.96 -8.51
C GLY A 77 3.12 2.33 -8.07
N MET A 78 3.35 2.45 -6.77
CA MET A 78 3.76 3.71 -6.15
C MET A 78 4.57 3.44 -4.88
N LEU A 79 5.58 4.25 -4.63
CA LEU A 79 6.25 4.35 -3.34
C LEU A 79 5.83 5.65 -2.66
N ARG A 80 5.45 5.55 -1.38
CA ARG A 80 5.12 6.69 -0.53
C ARG A 80 5.55 6.40 0.90
N CYS A 81 5.86 7.45 1.66
CA CYS A 81 6.07 7.33 3.10
C CYS A 81 4.75 7.15 3.85
N LEU A 82 4.70 6.13 4.72
CA LEU A 82 3.58 5.85 5.61
C LEU A 82 4.15 5.48 6.98
N ASP A 83 3.80 6.25 8.01
CA ASP A 83 4.26 6.02 9.39
C ASP A 83 5.79 5.90 9.53
N GLN A 84 6.56 6.77 8.87
CA GLN A 84 8.04 6.75 8.80
C GLN A 84 8.65 5.53 8.06
N SER A 85 7.83 4.63 7.52
CA SER A 85 8.28 3.53 6.67
C SER A 85 7.98 3.81 5.20
N VAL A 86 8.74 3.18 4.31
CA VAL A 86 8.45 3.23 2.88
C VAL A 86 7.38 2.19 2.57
N ALA A 87 6.29 2.64 1.96
CA ALA A 87 5.21 1.79 1.52
C ALA A 87 5.23 1.66 -0.01
N LEU A 88 5.34 0.43 -0.51
CA LEU A 88 5.14 0.06 -1.91
C LEU A 88 3.68 -0.36 -2.10
N TYR A 89 3.02 0.31 -3.04
CA TYR A 89 1.64 0.06 -3.45
C TYR A 89 1.69 -0.60 -4.83
N ILE A 90 0.98 -1.71 -5.01
CA ILE A 90 0.72 -2.35 -6.31
C ILE A 90 -0.79 -2.33 -6.52
N ILE A 91 -1.25 -1.58 -7.51
CA ILE A 91 -2.68 -1.36 -7.74
C ILE A 91 -3.28 -2.61 -8.39
N ASP A 92 -4.33 -3.15 -7.76
CA ASP A 92 -5.09 -4.30 -8.25
C ASP A 92 -6.07 -3.86 -9.33
N ARG A 93 -5.60 -3.72 -10.57
CA ARG A 93 -6.48 -3.50 -11.71
C ARG A 93 -6.95 -4.81 -12.29
N ASP A 94 -8.25 -4.87 -12.58
CA ASP A 94 -8.90 -6.02 -13.24
C ASP A 94 -8.73 -7.34 -12.48
N GLY A 95 -8.51 -7.28 -11.16
CA GLY A 95 -8.36 -8.46 -10.32
C GLY A 95 -7.05 -9.22 -10.55
N ALA A 96 -5.98 -8.51 -10.90
CA ALA A 96 -4.64 -9.05 -11.11
C ALA A 96 -4.02 -9.65 -9.85
N ILE A 97 -4.39 -9.15 -8.67
CA ILE A 97 -3.96 -9.75 -7.41
C ILE A 97 -4.74 -11.05 -7.20
N PRO A 98 -4.06 -12.21 -7.04
CA PRO A 98 -4.73 -13.47 -6.77
C PRO A 98 -5.66 -13.39 -5.57
N SER A 99 -6.85 -14.01 -5.69
CA SER A 99 -7.89 -13.98 -4.65
C SER A 99 -7.36 -14.33 -3.24
N PRO A 100 -6.49 -15.35 -3.04
CA PRO A 100 -6.02 -15.66 -1.69
C PRO A 100 -5.22 -14.51 -1.04
N LEU A 101 -4.50 -13.71 -1.83
CA LEU A 101 -3.75 -12.55 -1.31
C LEU A 101 -4.66 -11.40 -0.89
N ARG A 102 -5.90 -11.36 -1.37
CA ARG A 102 -6.87 -10.31 -1.01
C ARG A 102 -7.37 -10.40 0.42
N SER A 103 -7.09 -11.50 1.10
CA SER A 103 -7.39 -11.71 2.52
C SER A 103 -6.28 -11.19 3.47
N LEU A 104 -5.15 -10.76 2.92
CA LEU A 104 -3.98 -10.43 3.75
C LEU A 104 -4.16 -9.15 4.55
N LYS A 105 -3.79 -9.23 5.81
CA LYS A 105 -3.73 -8.12 6.74
C LYS A 105 -2.48 -8.23 7.59
N ASP A 106 -1.59 -7.26 7.41
CA ASP A 106 -0.33 -7.11 8.14
C ASP A 106 0.48 -8.41 8.26
N ARG A 107 0.61 -9.13 7.14
CA ARG A 107 1.33 -10.40 7.10
C ARG A 107 2.82 -10.20 6.89
N PRO A 108 3.69 -10.97 7.57
CA PRO A 108 5.12 -10.94 7.30
C PRO A 108 5.40 -11.21 5.82
N ALA A 109 6.25 -10.38 5.25
CA ALA A 109 6.76 -10.51 3.90
C ALA A 109 8.26 -10.26 3.88
N GLU A 110 8.95 -10.86 2.93
CA GLU A 110 10.36 -10.68 2.71
C GLU A 110 10.58 -10.22 1.28
N LEU A 111 11.32 -9.12 1.12
CA LEU A 111 11.78 -8.66 -0.18
C LEU A 111 13.29 -8.87 -0.28
N GLN A 112 13.79 -9.13 -1.49
CA GLN A 112 15.22 -9.22 -1.74
C GLN A 112 15.67 -8.05 -2.62
N ASP A 113 16.76 -7.39 -2.23
CA ASP A 113 17.36 -6.29 -2.99
C ASP A 113 18.46 -6.77 -3.95
N THR A 114 19.05 -5.83 -4.69
CA THR A 114 20.13 -6.14 -5.65
C THR A 114 21.41 -6.71 -5.06
N LYS A 115 21.60 -6.63 -3.74
CA LYS A 115 22.73 -7.21 -3.01
C LYS A 115 22.36 -8.53 -2.34
N GLN A 116 21.23 -9.13 -2.74
CA GLN A 116 20.64 -10.32 -2.13
C GLN A 116 20.32 -10.16 -0.64
N ARG A 117 20.21 -8.93 -0.14
CA ARG A 117 19.82 -8.68 1.24
C ARG A 117 18.31 -8.87 1.37
N THR A 118 17.91 -9.63 2.37
CA THR A 118 16.51 -9.74 2.77
C THR A 118 16.10 -8.50 3.54
N LEU A 119 15.09 -7.80 3.04
CA LEU A 119 14.42 -6.68 3.68
C LEU A 119 13.12 -7.19 4.28
N LYS A 120 12.90 -6.90 5.56
CA LYS A 120 11.65 -7.22 6.24
C LYS A 120 10.55 -6.30 5.73
N ALA A 121 9.37 -6.86 5.56
CA ALA A 121 8.19 -6.11 5.17
C ALA A 121 6.94 -6.67 5.85
N SER A 122 5.88 -5.87 5.86
CA SER A 122 4.53 -6.36 6.08
C SER A 122 3.64 -6.11 4.85
N ALA A 123 2.76 -7.08 4.59
CA ALA A 123 1.91 -7.13 3.42
C ALA A 123 0.44 -7.04 3.84
N THR A 124 -0.30 -6.12 3.21
CA THR A 124 -1.73 -5.93 3.45
C THR A 124 -2.43 -5.70 2.12
N TYR A 125 -3.54 -6.39 1.88
CA TYR A 125 -4.43 -6.02 0.80
C TYR A 125 -5.51 -5.08 1.34
N VAL A 126 -5.69 -3.95 0.68
CA VAL A 126 -6.75 -2.99 0.99
C VAL A 126 -7.77 -3.04 -0.15
N PRO A 127 -9.01 -3.47 0.12
CA PRO A 127 -10.03 -3.52 -0.92
C PRO A 127 -10.43 -2.11 -1.36
N GLY A 128 -10.68 -1.95 -2.66
CA GLY A 128 -11.23 -0.74 -3.23
C GLY A 128 -12.74 -0.62 -3.01
N LYS A 129 -13.35 0.42 -3.58
CA LYS A 129 -14.82 0.54 -3.65
C LYS A 129 -15.44 -0.55 -4.52
N THR A 130 -14.67 -1.04 -5.50
CA THR A 130 -15.00 -2.20 -6.32
C THR A 130 -13.92 -3.26 -6.12
N GLU A 131 -14.23 -4.52 -6.43
CA GLU A 131 -13.25 -5.62 -6.38
C GLU A 131 -12.08 -5.45 -7.36
N LYS A 132 -12.11 -4.43 -8.23
CA LYS A 132 -11.10 -4.14 -9.26
C LYS A 132 -10.31 -2.86 -9.01
N ASP A 133 -10.48 -2.25 -7.84
CA ASP A 133 -9.81 -0.99 -7.45
C ASP A 133 -9.03 -1.16 -6.13
N GLY A 134 -8.64 -2.39 -5.81
CA GLY A 134 -7.86 -2.69 -4.60
C GLY A 134 -6.40 -2.28 -4.72
N VAL A 135 -5.67 -2.44 -3.62
CA VAL A 135 -4.22 -2.25 -3.61
C VAL A 135 -3.56 -3.27 -2.70
N MET A 136 -2.48 -3.86 -3.20
CA MET A 136 -1.55 -4.60 -2.37
C MET A 136 -0.49 -3.64 -1.83
N LEU A 137 -0.40 -3.55 -0.51
CA LEU A 137 0.51 -2.68 0.22
C LEU A 137 1.63 -3.52 0.85
N PHE A 138 2.87 -3.12 0.60
CA PHE A 138 4.06 -3.62 1.29
C PHE A 138 4.70 -2.47 2.07
N LYS A 139 4.68 -2.53 3.41
CA LYS A 139 5.50 -1.64 4.25
C LYS A 139 6.88 -2.27 4.37
N VAL A 140 7.92 -1.63 3.84
CA VAL A 140 9.27 -2.20 3.75
C VAL A 140 10.21 -1.45 4.67
N GLU A 141 10.88 -2.20 5.54
CA GLU A 141 11.90 -1.68 6.44
C GLU A 141 13.23 -1.48 5.70
N ASP A 142 13.98 -0.42 6.08
CA ASP A 142 15.32 -0.12 5.56
C ASP A 142 15.43 -0.08 4.02
N LEU A 143 14.34 0.26 3.33
CA LEU A 143 14.33 0.37 1.87
C LEU A 143 15.12 1.59 1.41
N LYS A 144 16.11 1.36 0.54
CA LYS A 144 17.01 2.41 0.02
C LYS A 144 16.80 2.60 -1.47
N ALA A 145 17.19 3.76 -1.98
CA ALA A 145 17.14 4.03 -3.41
C ALA A 145 17.95 3.02 -4.23
N SER A 146 19.10 2.56 -3.70
CA SER A 146 19.95 1.54 -4.30
C SER A 146 19.35 0.14 -4.31
N SER A 147 18.27 -0.13 -3.57
CA SER A 147 17.58 -1.43 -3.57
C SER A 147 16.90 -1.75 -4.92
N PHE A 148 16.67 -0.73 -5.75
CA PHE A 148 15.99 -0.86 -7.05
C PHE A 148 16.95 -0.96 -8.25
N ALA A 149 18.25 -0.77 -8.04
CA ALA A 149 19.25 -0.89 -9.09
C ALA A 149 19.50 -2.36 -9.48
N GLY A 150 20.27 -2.60 -10.55
CA GLY A 150 20.75 -3.93 -10.91
C GLY A 150 19.65 -4.97 -11.10
N THR A 151 19.62 -6.02 -10.26
CA THR A 151 18.60 -7.08 -10.34
C THR A 151 17.22 -6.61 -9.87
N GLY A 152 17.16 -5.46 -9.18
CA GLY A 152 15.95 -4.85 -8.66
C GLY A 152 15.52 -5.35 -7.29
N LEU A 153 14.39 -4.82 -6.84
CA LEU A 153 13.67 -5.27 -5.65
C LEU A 153 12.66 -6.34 -6.05
N MET A 154 12.67 -7.50 -5.38
CA MET A 154 11.74 -8.59 -5.69
C MET A 154 11.06 -9.14 -4.43
N LEU A 155 9.86 -9.69 -4.60
CA LEU A 155 9.20 -10.47 -3.55
C LEU A 155 9.90 -11.82 -3.38
N TRP A 156 10.43 -12.08 -2.19
CA TRP A 156 11.14 -13.31 -1.85
C TRP A 156 10.22 -14.30 -1.15
N ASP A 157 9.54 -13.86 -0.09
CA ASP A 157 8.61 -14.69 0.67
C ASP A 157 7.41 -13.88 1.16
N LEU A 158 6.29 -14.57 1.41
CA LEU A 158 5.06 -13.99 1.92
C LEU A 158 4.35 -15.02 2.80
N ALA A 159 4.21 -14.69 4.08
CA ALA A 159 3.58 -15.58 5.03
C ALA A 159 2.06 -15.70 4.76
N PRO A 160 1.48 -16.91 4.88
CA PRO A 160 0.05 -17.12 4.75
C PRO A 160 -0.73 -16.42 5.86
N PRO A 161 -2.05 -16.17 5.71
CA PRO A 161 -2.87 -15.55 6.76
C PRO A 161 -3.01 -16.46 8.00
N ASP A 162 -3.15 -15.88 9.19
CA ASP A 162 -3.23 -16.63 10.47
C ASP A 162 -4.43 -17.58 10.56
N SER A 163 -5.53 -17.27 9.86
CA SER A 163 -6.74 -18.09 9.83
C SER A 163 -6.70 -19.19 8.78
N ALA A 164 -5.64 -19.26 7.98
CA ALA A 164 -5.44 -20.43 7.16
C ALA A 164 -4.92 -21.52 8.09
N ASP A 165 -5.84 -22.36 8.57
CA ASP A 165 -5.56 -23.76 8.86
C ASP A 165 -5.03 -24.39 7.55
N LEU A 166 -3.80 -24.05 7.15
CA LEU A 166 -3.05 -24.73 6.10
C LEU A 166 -2.62 -26.13 6.59
N ASN A 167 -3.46 -26.76 7.40
CA ASN A 167 -3.22 -28.08 7.97
C ASN A 167 -3.31 -29.14 6.87
N ALA A 168 -4.02 -28.84 5.77
CA ALA A 168 -3.99 -29.64 4.56
C ALA A 168 -2.79 -29.27 3.67
N THR A 169 -2.06 -30.29 3.21
CA THR A 169 -0.99 -30.16 2.20
C THR A 169 -1.45 -29.39 0.95
N ALA A 170 -2.71 -29.56 0.56
CA ALA A 170 -3.29 -28.87 -0.60
C ALA A 170 -3.27 -27.34 -0.43
N ASP A 171 -3.64 -26.83 0.75
CA ASP A 171 -3.70 -25.38 0.98
C ASP A 171 -2.30 -24.77 1.00
N LYS A 172 -1.29 -25.50 1.48
CA LYS A 172 0.12 -25.07 1.41
C LYS A 172 0.61 -24.95 -0.04
N ILE A 173 0.23 -25.90 -0.89
CA ILE A 173 0.57 -25.87 -2.32
C ILE A 173 -0.12 -24.69 -3.01
N ILE A 174 -1.42 -24.51 -2.77
CA ILE A 174 -2.19 -23.38 -3.32
C ILE A 174 -1.57 -22.05 -2.89
N TRP A 175 -1.12 -21.94 -1.63
CA TRP A 175 -0.44 -20.75 -1.16
C TRP A 175 0.90 -20.52 -1.89
N ALA A 176 1.75 -21.53 -1.97
CA ALA A 176 3.04 -21.44 -2.67
C ALA A 176 2.86 -21.05 -4.14
N ASP A 177 1.89 -21.65 -4.83
CA ASP A 177 1.53 -21.31 -6.20
C ASP A 177 1.01 -19.87 -6.32
N THR A 178 0.25 -19.42 -5.32
CA THR A 178 -0.28 -18.06 -5.26
C THR A 178 0.84 -17.03 -5.09
N VAL A 179 1.79 -17.27 -4.17
CA VAL A 179 2.93 -16.38 -3.95
C VAL A 179 3.81 -16.35 -5.20
N THR A 180 4.10 -17.52 -5.78
CA THR A 180 4.85 -17.63 -7.05
C THR A 180 4.13 -16.91 -8.19
N ALA A 181 2.80 -16.98 -8.23
CA ALA A 181 2.01 -16.29 -9.23
C ALA A 181 2.03 -14.76 -9.05
N PHE A 182 2.31 -14.29 -7.84
CA PHE A 182 2.37 -12.88 -7.47
C PHE A 182 3.81 -12.33 -7.31
N THR A 183 4.83 -13.13 -7.61
CA THR A 183 6.22 -12.65 -7.59
C THR A 183 6.40 -11.51 -8.59
N PHE A 184 6.80 -10.35 -8.07
CA PHE A 184 7.10 -9.16 -8.86
C PHE A 184 8.58 -8.80 -8.77
N VAL A 185 9.04 -8.02 -9.74
CA VAL A 185 10.38 -7.42 -9.75
C VAL A 185 10.27 -5.96 -10.17
N ILE A 186 10.95 -5.07 -9.43
CA ILE A 186 11.04 -3.64 -9.73
C ILE A 186 12.51 -3.28 -9.99
N ARG A 187 12.83 -2.99 -11.26
CA ARG A 187 14.19 -2.59 -11.71
C ARG A 187 14.16 -1.17 -12.26
N ALA A 188 14.75 -0.23 -11.53
CA ALA A 188 14.72 1.17 -11.91
C ALA A 188 16.09 1.85 -11.87
N ASP A 189 16.59 2.18 -13.05
CA ASP A 189 17.92 2.75 -13.27
C ASP A 189 18.05 4.18 -12.75
N ASN A 190 16.93 4.90 -12.66
CA ASN A 190 16.89 6.25 -12.10
C ASN A 190 16.54 6.29 -10.61
N GLY A 191 16.48 5.13 -9.93
CA GLY A 191 16.12 5.02 -8.52
C GLY A 191 16.99 5.91 -7.61
N GLU A 192 18.31 5.89 -7.79
CA GLU A 192 19.24 6.68 -6.99
C GLU A 192 19.12 8.20 -7.21
N GLN A 193 18.60 8.62 -8.37
CA GLN A 193 18.42 10.03 -8.70
C GLN A 193 17.07 10.55 -8.21
N VAL A 194 16.04 9.70 -8.27
CA VAL A 194 14.64 10.10 -8.08
C VAL A 194 14.16 9.86 -6.65
N LEU A 195 14.49 8.70 -6.07
CA LEU A 195 13.93 8.28 -4.79
C LEU A 195 14.40 9.08 -3.58
N PRO A 196 15.62 9.67 -3.49
CA PRO A 196 16.01 10.44 -2.32
C PRO A 196 15.04 11.56 -1.96
N ALA A 197 14.43 12.23 -2.96
CA ALA A 197 13.42 13.26 -2.73
C ALA A 197 12.15 12.72 -2.04
N VAL A 198 11.75 11.49 -2.38
CA VAL A 198 10.57 10.83 -1.80
C VAL A 198 10.92 10.22 -0.44
N LEU A 199 12.05 9.51 -0.34
CA LEU A 199 12.51 8.83 0.87
C LEU A 199 12.89 9.79 2.01
N LYS A 200 13.37 11.00 1.68
CA LYS A 200 13.64 12.04 2.68
C LYS A 200 12.40 12.36 3.51
N SER A 201 11.20 12.27 2.92
CA SER A 201 9.95 12.49 3.66
C SER A 201 9.61 11.38 4.67
N CYS A 202 10.28 10.23 4.59
CA CYS A 202 10.15 9.13 5.55
C CYS A 202 11.09 9.31 6.76
N GLY A 203 12.00 10.29 6.75
CA GLY A 203 13.09 10.36 7.72
C GLY A 203 14.21 9.35 7.48
N VAL A 204 14.22 8.71 6.30
CA VAL A 204 15.26 7.78 5.87
C VAL A 204 16.32 8.57 5.09
N SER A 205 17.53 8.63 5.63
CA SER A 205 18.71 9.26 5.03
C SER A 205 19.61 8.24 4.32
#